data_AF-A0A1Z8NDE2-F1
#
_entry.id   AF-A0A1Z8NDE2-F1
#
_cell.length_a   1.000
_cell.length_b   1.000
_cell.length_c   1.000
_cell.angle_alpha   90.00
_cell.angle_beta   90.00
_cell.angle_gamma   90.00
#
_symmetry.space_group_name_H-M   'P 1'
#
loop_
_entity.id
_entity.type
_entity.pdbx_description
1 polymer ?
#
loop_
_entity_poly.entity_id
_entity_poly.type
_entity_poly.pdbx_seq_one_letter_code
_entity_poly.pdbx_strand_id
1 'polypeptide(L)'
;MKINSFDIDGVIYFGEGTTGVRPGKDDIIITGRPFTDREATVKMLESRGIYNTLYMNPLKRKIPDYRITHGQKDNPLYGRKASGIFKGQMINMLKDLGVEIQMHFEDDPIQIKEIQKRCPDVSIVHLKRDNEERVKY
;
A
#
# COMPACT_ATOMS: atom_id res chain seq x y z
N MET A 1 -19.82 2.68 7.61
CA MET A 1 -19.69 3.08 6.19
C MET A 1 -19.05 1.93 5.42
N LYS A 2 -19.46 1.62 4.18
CA LYS A 2 -18.87 0.54 3.36
C LYS A 2 -18.13 1.14 2.18
N ILE A 3 -16.84 0.81 2.04
CA ILE A 3 -15.95 1.34 0.99
C ILE A 3 -14.95 0.27 0.53
N ASN A 4 -14.24 0.55 -0.55
CA ASN A 4 -13.10 -0.24 -0.99
C ASN A 4 -11.77 0.40 -0.58
N SER A 5 -10.72 -0.42 -0.58
CA SER A 5 -9.35 0.05 -0.36
C SER A 5 -8.41 -0.45 -1.45
N PHE A 6 -7.40 0.35 -1.76
CA PHE A 6 -6.49 0.10 -2.88
C PHE A 6 -5.03 0.23 -2.42
N ASP A 7 -4.17 -0.69 -2.86
CA ASP A 7 -2.74 -0.39 -2.92
C ASP A 7 -2.43 0.60 -4.04
N ILE A 8 -1.21 1.14 -4.06
CA ILE A 8 -0.73 2.04 -5.12
C ILE A 8 0.01 1.25 -6.20
N ASP A 9 1.07 0.55 -5.84
CA ASP A 9 2.05 0.05 -6.80
C ASP A 9 1.56 -1.27 -7.39
N GLY A 10 1.35 -1.35 -8.70
CA GLY A 10 0.73 -2.53 -9.33
C GLY A 10 -0.80 -2.56 -9.22
N VAL A 11 -1.43 -1.51 -8.66
CA VAL A 11 -2.89 -1.37 -8.59
C VAL A 11 -3.37 -0.05 -9.16
N ILE A 12 -2.98 1.08 -8.58
CA ILE A 12 -3.31 2.43 -9.10
C ILE A 12 -2.23 2.89 -10.09
N TYR A 13 -0.97 2.58 -9.80
CA TYR A 13 0.21 3.10 -10.47
C TYR A 13 1.04 1.96 -11.07
N PHE A 14 1.31 2.06 -12.39
CA PHE A 14 2.08 1.08 -13.17
C PHE A 14 3.27 1.73 -13.90
N GLY A 15 3.72 2.90 -13.43
CA GLY A 15 4.71 3.72 -14.12
C GLY A 15 4.11 4.96 -14.78
N GLU A 16 4.99 5.79 -15.35
CA GLU A 16 4.57 7.00 -16.03
C GLU A 16 3.78 6.68 -17.31
N GLY A 17 2.68 7.40 -17.52
CA GLY A 17 1.80 7.22 -18.68
C GLY A 17 0.80 6.06 -18.60
N THR A 18 0.87 5.18 -17.60
CA THR A 18 -0.10 4.09 -17.41
C THR A 18 -0.83 4.22 -16.07
N THR A 19 -2.16 4.32 -16.12
CA THR A 19 -3.00 4.32 -14.92
C THR A 19 -3.67 2.97 -14.74
N GLY A 20 -3.73 2.52 -13.49
CA GLY A 20 -4.41 1.30 -13.09
C GLY A 20 -5.87 1.51 -12.71
N VAL A 21 -6.33 0.69 -11.77
CA VAL A 21 -7.68 0.79 -11.20
C VAL A 21 -7.76 2.05 -10.34
N ARG A 22 -8.79 2.87 -10.59
CA ARG A 22 -9.02 4.10 -9.84
C ARG A 22 -10.00 3.88 -8.68
N PRO A 23 -9.69 4.39 -7.48
CA PRO A 23 -10.65 4.42 -6.38
C PRO A 23 -11.86 5.31 -6.71
N GLY A 24 -13.03 4.96 -6.20
CA GLY A 24 -14.19 5.86 -6.16
C GLY A 24 -13.94 7.01 -5.19
N LYS A 25 -14.79 8.05 -5.20
CA LYS A 25 -14.58 9.28 -4.43
C LYS A 25 -14.35 9.05 -2.93
N ASP A 26 -15.11 8.14 -2.32
CA ASP A 26 -15.10 7.91 -0.87
C ASP A 26 -14.25 6.68 -0.47
N ASP A 27 -13.66 6.00 -1.44
CA ASP A 27 -12.73 4.90 -1.19
C ASP A 27 -11.42 5.41 -0.57
N ILE A 28 -10.62 4.50 -0.06
CA ILE A 28 -9.34 4.83 0.59
C ILE A 28 -8.16 4.15 -0.09
N ILE A 29 -6.96 4.66 0.19
CA ILE A 29 -5.71 4.08 -0.29
C ILE A 29 -4.90 3.64 0.94
N ILE A 30 -4.42 2.40 0.92
CA ILE A 30 -3.53 1.86 1.95
C ILE A 30 -2.30 1.31 1.23
N THR A 31 -1.17 1.99 1.34
CA THR A 31 0.04 1.67 0.55
C THR A 31 1.20 1.15 1.38
N GLY A 32 2.00 0.26 0.78
CA GLY A 32 3.29 -0.17 1.32
C GLY A 32 4.38 0.91 1.29
N ARG A 33 4.19 2.00 0.53
CA ARG A 33 5.16 3.11 0.45
C ARG A 33 5.41 3.73 1.84
N PRO A 34 6.67 4.07 2.17
CA PRO A 34 7.00 4.61 3.48
C PRO A 34 6.47 6.03 3.63
N PHE A 35 6.09 6.42 4.85
CA PHE A 35 5.58 7.78 5.14
C PHE A 35 6.56 8.90 4.75
N THR A 36 7.87 8.62 4.70
CA THR A 36 8.87 9.57 4.20
C THR A 36 8.64 9.99 2.75
N ASP A 37 7.95 9.17 1.96
CA ASP A 37 7.69 9.40 0.54
C ASP A 37 6.31 10.07 0.33
N ARG A 38 5.69 10.60 1.41
CA ARG A 38 4.31 11.13 1.37
C ARG A 38 4.13 12.25 0.37
N GLU A 39 5.01 13.25 0.39
CA GLU A 39 4.88 14.41 -0.51
C GLU A 39 4.91 13.99 -1.99
N ALA A 40 5.87 13.15 -2.35
CA ALA A 40 5.98 12.64 -3.72
C ALA A 40 4.78 11.75 -4.11
N THR A 41 4.30 10.93 -3.17
CA THR A 41 3.15 10.05 -3.39
C THR A 41 1.85 10.85 -3.57
N VAL A 42 1.63 11.88 -2.75
CA VAL A 42 0.45 12.77 -2.88
C VAL A 42 0.49 13.50 -4.21
N LYS A 43 1.61 14.13 -4.59
CA LYS A 43 1.76 14.79 -5.90
C LYS A 43 1.49 13.83 -7.08
N MET A 44 1.94 12.59 -6.98
CA MET A 44 1.69 11.55 -7.99
C MET A 44 0.19 11.22 -8.11
N LEU A 45 -0.53 11.10 -7.00
CA LEU A 45 -1.97 10.84 -6.98
C LEU A 45 -2.77 12.06 -7.49
N GLU A 46 -2.43 13.27 -7.03
CA GLU A 46 -3.11 14.51 -7.39
C GLU A 46 -2.95 14.85 -8.88
N SER A 47 -1.75 14.64 -9.45
CA SER A 47 -1.53 14.77 -10.90
C SER A 47 -2.36 13.80 -11.75
N ARG A 48 -2.94 12.76 -11.11
CA ARG A 48 -3.88 11.80 -11.70
C ARG A 48 -5.32 12.05 -11.25
N GLY A 49 -5.61 13.17 -10.59
CA GLY A 49 -6.94 13.53 -10.12
C GLY A 49 -7.47 12.63 -9.00
N ILE A 50 -6.59 11.98 -8.23
CA ILE A 50 -6.92 11.10 -7.12
C ILE A 50 -6.63 11.84 -5.81
N TYR A 51 -7.67 12.06 -5.00
CA TYR A 51 -7.60 12.85 -3.76
C TYR A 51 -8.08 12.07 -2.53
N ASN A 52 -8.14 10.74 -2.64
CA ASN A 52 -8.62 9.84 -1.61
C ASN A 52 -7.74 9.87 -0.36
N THR A 53 -8.35 9.53 0.78
CA THR A 53 -7.63 9.37 2.05
C THR A 53 -6.50 8.34 1.90
N LEU A 54 -5.28 8.73 2.27
CA LEU A 54 -4.06 7.96 2.07
C LEU A 54 -3.41 7.54 3.41
N TYR A 55 -3.40 6.23 3.66
CA TYR A 55 -2.67 5.57 4.73
C TYR A 55 -1.35 4.98 4.21
N MET A 56 -0.24 5.31 4.86
CA MET A 56 1.11 4.95 4.43
C MET A 56 1.85 4.15 5.48
N ASN A 57 2.78 3.30 5.05
CA ASN A 57 3.57 2.46 5.93
C ASN A 57 4.46 3.32 6.84
N PRO A 58 4.37 3.18 8.18
CA PRO A 58 5.19 3.96 9.11
C PRO A 58 6.67 3.56 9.11
N LEU A 59 7.00 2.38 8.59
CA LEU A 59 8.39 1.92 8.50
C LEU A 59 9.16 2.71 7.45
N LYS A 60 10.37 3.17 7.80
CA LYS A 60 11.30 3.76 6.85
C LYS A 60 12.00 2.67 6.04
N ARG A 61 12.26 2.91 4.75
CA ARG A 61 13.04 2.00 3.88
C ARG A 61 14.51 1.98 4.28
N LYS A 62 15.08 3.15 4.58
CA LYS A 62 16.45 3.30 5.08
C LYS A 62 16.42 3.75 6.55
N ILE A 63 17.29 3.19 7.36
CA ILE A 63 17.48 3.54 8.78
C ILE A 63 18.95 3.93 9.03
N PRO A 64 19.24 4.71 10.09
CA PRO A 64 20.62 5.05 10.42
C PRO A 64 21.48 3.80 10.62
N ASP A 65 22.68 3.81 10.06
CA ASP A 65 23.71 2.85 10.41
C ASP A 65 24.59 3.42 11.51
N TYR A 66 24.36 3.01 12.75
CA TYR A 66 25.09 3.50 13.92
C TYR A 66 26.59 3.13 13.90
N ARG A 67 27.04 2.30 12.95
CA ARG A 67 28.45 1.95 12.75
C ARG A 67 29.20 2.97 11.88
N ILE A 68 28.48 3.84 11.16
CA ILE A 68 29.05 4.80 10.21
C ILE A 68 28.44 6.17 10.49
N THR A 69 29.25 7.19 10.76
CA THR A 69 28.76 8.55 10.97
C THR A 69 27.99 9.03 9.73
N HIS A 70 26.72 9.43 9.91
CA HIS A 70 25.78 9.76 8.83
C HIS A 70 25.46 8.62 7.85
N GLY A 71 25.83 7.38 8.16
CA GLY A 71 25.53 6.21 7.33
C GLY A 71 24.06 5.82 7.39
N GLN A 72 23.58 5.20 6.31
CA GLN A 72 22.26 4.62 6.21
C GLN A 72 22.36 3.19 5.70
N LYS A 73 21.47 2.31 6.17
CA LYS A 73 21.32 0.95 5.70
C LYS A 73 19.85 0.62 5.43
N ASP A 74 19.61 -0.44 4.66
CA ASP A 74 18.26 -0.96 4.48
C ASP A 74 17.66 -1.41 5.80
N ASN A 75 16.39 -1.06 5.98
CA ASN A 75 15.62 -1.53 7.11
C ASN A 75 15.23 -2.99 6.86
N PRO A 76 15.76 -3.97 7.61
CA PRO A 76 15.45 -5.39 7.39
C PRO A 76 13.98 -5.72 7.70
N LEU A 77 13.26 -4.83 8.37
CA LEU A 77 11.83 -4.97 8.63
C LEU A 77 10.97 -4.43 7.48
N TYR A 78 11.50 -3.53 6.65
CA TYR A 78 10.76 -2.99 5.52
C TYR A 78 10.75 -4.02 4.38
N GLY A 79 9.58 -4.25 3.79
CA GLY A 79 9.46 -5.14 2.64
C GLY A 79 8.02 -5.60 2.41
N ARG A 80 7.87 -6.55 1.48
CA ARG A 80 6.58 -7.08 1.03
C ARG A 80 5.76 -7.61 2.21
N LYS A 81 6.32 -8.52 3.01
CA LYS A 81 5.62 -9.09 4.18
C LYS A 81 5.14 -7.99 5.15
N ALA A 82 6.02 -7.09 5.56
CA ALA A 82 5.66 -6.01 6.50
C ALA A 82 4.59 -5.05 5.94
N SER A 83 4.60 -4.80 4.63
CA SER A 83 3.57 -3.98 3.98
C SER A 83 2.19 -4.65 4.03
N GLY A 84 2.12 -5.96 3.78
CA GLY A 84 0.87 -6.73 3.95
C GLY A 84 0.39 -6.78 5.40
N ILE A 85 1.31 -6.87 6.37
CA ILE A 85 1.00 -6.78 7.81
C ILE A 85 0.36 -5.42 8.13
N PHE A 86 1.00 -4.33 7.72
CA PHE A 86 0.51 -2.97 7.94
C PHE A 86 -0.89 -2.77 7.33
N LYS A 87 -1.10 -3.21 6.08
CA LYS A 87 -2.39 -3.12 5.41
C LYS A 87 -3.49 -3.86 6.17
N GLY A 88 -3.25 -5.10 6.57
CA GLY A 88 -4.21 -5.86 7.38
C GLY A 88 -4.50 -5.20 8.73
N GLN A 89 -3.50 -4.65 9.41
CA GLN A 89 -3.71 -3.91 10.66
C GLN A 89 -4.54 -2.64 10.44
N MET A 90 -4.28 -1.90 9.37
CA MET A 90 -5.04 -0.70 9.02
C MET A 90 -6.51 -1.02 8.71
N ILE A 91 -6.77 -2.09 7.96
CA ILE A 91 -8.13 -2.54 7.64
C ILE A 91 -8.90 -2.90 8.93
N ASN A 92 -8.30 -3.65 9.86
CA ASN A 92 -8.95 -3.97 11.13
C ASN A 92 -9.19 -2.72 12.00
N MET A 93 -8.22 -1.81 12.08
CA MET A 93 -8.38 -0.55 12.79
C MET A 93 -9.53 0.28 12.23
N LEU A 94 -9.67 0.35 10.90
CA LEU A 94 -10.78 1.04 10.25
C LEU A 94 -12.13 0.39 10.58
N LYS A 95 -12.19 -0.95 10.61
CA LYS A 95 -13.38 -1.70 11.04
C LYS A 95 -13.79 -1.31 12.47
N ASP A 96 -12.83 -1.24 13.39
CA ASP A 96 -13.07 -0.84 14.79
C ASP A 96 -13.57 0.61 14.90
N LEU A 97 -13.18 1.47 13.95
CA LEU A 97 -13.65 2.87 13.82
C LEU A 97 -14.98 3.00 13.04
N GLY A 98 -15.64 1.90 12.66
CA GLY A 98 -16.93 1.90 11.95
C GLY A 98 -16.84 2.03 10.42
N VAL A 99 -15.66 1.86 9.85
CA VAL A 99 -15.41 1.83 8.40
C VAL A 99 -15.16 0.40 7.96
N GLU A 100 -16.11 -0.18 7.24
CA GLU A 100 -16.04 -1.56 6.76
C GLU A 100 -15.46 -1.58 5.33
N ILE A 101 -14.29 -2.20 5.18
CA ILE A 101 -13.66 -2.42 3.88
C ILE A 101 -14.29 -3.66 3.23
N GLN A 102 -14.98 -3.48 2.11
CA GLN A 102 -15.62 -4.58 1.38
C GLN A 102 -14.62 -5.34 0.51
N MET A 103 -13.84 -4.60 -0.27
CA MET A 103 -12.79 -5.13 -1.12
C MET A 103 -11.46 -4.42 -0.88
N HIS A 104 -10.38 -5.19 -0.88
CA HIS A 104 -9.02 -4.68 -0.96
C HIS A 104 -8.38 -5.10 -2.29
N PHE A 105 -7.88 -4.13 -3.05
CA PHE A 105 -7.21 -4.35 -4.34
C PHE A 105 -5.69 -4.38 -4.12
N GLU A 106 -5.06 -5.50 -4.49
CA GLU A 106 -3.64 -5.79 -4.24
C GLU A 106 -3.06 -6.63 -5.38
N ASP A 107 -1.80 -6.40 -5.77
CA ASP A 107 -1.10 -7.18 -6.80
C ASP A 107 -0.15 -8.22 -6.21
N ASP A 108 0.33 -7.98 -4.99
CA ASP A 108 1.40 -8.75 -4.38
C ASP A 108 0.87 -9.97 -3.60
N PRO A 109 1.11 -11.23 -4.06
CA PRO A 109 0.60 -12.42 -3.39
C PRO A 109 1.17 -12.66 -1.98
N ILE A 110 2.34 -12.09 -1.64
CA ILE A 110 2.88 -12.15 -0.27
C ILE A 110 2.06 -11.23 0.64
N GLN A 111 1.71 -10.04 0.15
CA GLN A 111 0.89 -9.08 0.90
C GLN A 111 -0.53 -9.60 1.07
N ILE A 112 -1.14 -10.12 0.00
CA ILE A 112 -2.46 -10.78 0.02
C ILE A 112 -2.51 -11.83 1.15
N LYS A 113 -1.52 -12.72 1.23
CA LYS A 113 -1.46 -13.74 2.29
C LYS A 113 -1.38 -13.15 3.69
N GLU A 114 -0.65 -12.06 3.89
CA GLU A 114 -0.55 -11.41 5.20
C GLU A 114 -1.80 -10.63 5.60
N ILE A 115 -2.51 -10.06 4.62
CA ILE A 115 -3.80 -9.39 4.82
C ILE A 115 -4.87 -10.43 5.17
N GLN A 116 -4.98 -11.53 4.42
CA GLN A 116 -5.97 -12.59 4.67
C GLN A 116 -5.85 -13.22 6.06
N LYS A 117 -4.63 -13.38 6.58
CA LYS A 117 -4.39 -13.88 7.95
C LYS A 117 -5.00 -12.96 9.02
N ARG A 118 -5.10 -11.66 8.75
CA ARG A 118 -5.55 -10.63 9.71
C ARG A 118 -7.00 -10.23 9.50
N CYS A 119 -7.45 -10.28 8.25
CA CYS A 119 -8.76 -9.83 7.80
C CYS A 119 -9.42 -10.95 6.98
N PRO A 120 -9.81 -12.08 7.60
CA PRO A 120 -10.34 -13.24 6.88
C PRO A 120 -11.66 -12.95 6.14
N ASP A 121 -12.42 -11.94 6.61
CA ASP A 121 -13.71 -11.58 6.04
C ASP A 121 -13.61 -10.57 4.87
N VAL A 122 -12.43 -10.01 4.63
CA VAL A 122 -12.24 -9.00 3.57
C VAL A 122 -12.01 -9.69 2.24
N SER A 123 -12.81 -9.33 1.24
CA SER A 123 -12.60 -9.81 -0.13
C SER A 123 -11.35 -9.16 -0.72
N ILE A 124 -10.40 -9.95 -1.21
CA ILE A 124 -9.20 -9.43 -1.85
C ILE A 124 -9.29 -9.65 -3.36
N VAL A 125 -9.21 -8.56 -4.12
CA VAL A 125 -9.07 -8.60 -5.57
C VAL A 125 -7.59 -8.63 -5.90
N HIS A 126 -7.12 -9.78 -6.38
CA HIS A 126 -5.74 -9.96 -6.82
C HIS A 126 -5.58 -9.45 -8.25
N LEU A 127 -4.94 -8.28 -8.41
CA LEU A 127 -4.65 -7.72 -9.72
C LEU A 127 -3.44 -8.43 -10.31
N LYS A 128 -3.58 -8.85 -11.56
CA LYS A 128 -2.50 -9.47 -12.33
C LYS A 128 -2.36 -8.74 -13.65
N ARG A 129 -1.13 -8.40 -13.99
CA ARG A 129 -0.76 -7.90 -15.31
C ARG A 129 0.00 -9.00 -16.05
N ASP A 130 -0.39 -9.25 -17.30
CA ASP A 130 0.33 -10.19 -18.16
C ASP A 130 1.70 -9.60 -18.54
N ASN A 131 2.74 -10.44 -18.51
CA ASN A 131 4.12 -10.17 -18.96
C ASN A 131 4.98 -9.18 -18.15
N GLU A 132 4.73 -8.98 -16.86
CA GLU A 132 5.54 -8.06 -16.04
C GLU A 132 6.67 -8.78 -15.26
N GLU A 133 7.93 -8.41 -15.52
CA GLU A 133 9.00 -8.60 -14.52
C GLU A 133 8.65 -7.71 -13.32
N ARG A 134 8.25 -8.33 -12.21
CA ARG A 134 7.91 -7.63 -10.96
C ARG A 134 9.01 -6.63 -10.59
N VAL A 135 8.61 -5.40 -10.29
CA VAL A 135 9.51 -4.37 -9.76
C VAL A 135 10.22 -4.95 -8.52
N LYS A 136 11.53 -5.18 -8.63
CA LYS A 136 12.36 -5.62 -7.50
C LYS A 136 12.49 -4.44 -6.55
N TYR A 137 11.89 -4.57 -5.37
CA TYR A 137 12.13 -3.68 -4.22
C TYR A 137 13.47 -3.96 -3.57
#